data_AF-A0A2G2XXS3-F1
#
_entry.id   AF-A0A2G2XXS3-F1
#
_cell.length_a   1.000
_cell.length_b   1.000
_cell.length_c   1.000
_cell.angle_alpha   90.00
_cell.angle_beta   90.00
_cell.angle_gamma   90.00
#
_symmetry.space_group_name_H-M   'P 1'
#
loop_
_entity.id
_entity.type
_entity.pdbx_description
1 polymer ?
#
loop_
_entity_poly.entity_id
_entity_poly.type
_entity_poly.pdbx_seq_one_letter_code
_entity_poly.pdbx_strand_id
1 'polypeptide(L)'
;MNNESQMQYVAMTVGETSITSTSRANAPQPMAPMEKPRKFTVIDFKRWQQKMFFYLTTLCLQRFTSEDAPEVPEGTSKKEHFMIVEAWKHSNFLCRNYILTALQDDLYNVYSGTKTSKELRGTITKIQDRGCGN
;
A
#
# COMPACT_ATOMS: atom_id res chain seq x y z
N MET A 1 32.74 -19.43 70.25
CA MET A 1 31.55 -18.59 70.47
C MET A 1 30.49 -19.00 69.48
N ASN A 2 29.37 -19.55 69.98
CA ASN A 2 28.08 -19.68 69.28
C ASN A 2 27.68 -18.30 68.70
N ASN A 3 26.88 -18.16 67.65
CA ASN A 3 25.52 -18.68 67.50
C ASN A 3 24.95 -18.41 66.09
N GLU A 4 23.79 -19.03 65.88
CA GLU A 4 22.93 -19.15 64.70
C GLU A 4 22.40 -17.81 64.15
N SER A 5 22.13 -17.78 62.85
CA SER A 5 21.11 -16.89 62.27
C SER A 5 20.41 -17.60 61.11
N GLN A 6 19.13 -17.88 61.32
CA GLN A 6 18.23 -18.44 60.32
C GLN A 6 17.89 -17.37 59.27
N MET A 7 17.98 -17.74 58.00
CA MET A 7 17.28 -17.04 56.92
C MET A 7 16.30 -18.01 56.29
N GLN A 8 15.02 -17.79 56.59
CA GLN A 8 13.88 -18.45 55.98
C GLN A 8 13.76 -17.97 54.54
N TYR A 9 14.01 -18.83 53.55
CA TYR A 9 13.66 -18.52 52.17
C TYR A 9 12.24 -19.03 51.90
N VAL A 10 11.36 -18.07 51.65
CA VAL A 10 9.96 -18.24 51.26
C VAL A 10 9.86 -19.07 49.97
N ALA A 11 8.84 -19.93 49.97
CA ALA A 11 8.49 -20.85 48.89
C ALA A 11 8.33 -20.20 47.51
N MET A 12 8.77 -20.92 46.48
CA MET A 12 8.19 -20.79 45.13
C MET A 12 7.83 -22.20 44.64
N THR A 13 6.54 -22.49 44.69
CA THR A 13 5.91 -23.72 44.19
C THR A 13 6.13 -23.85 42.69
N VAL A 14 6.82 -24.92 42.27
CA VAL A 14 6.95 -25.31 40.86
C VAL A 14 5.58 -25.82 40.41
N GLY A 15 4.83 -25.00 39.69
CA GLY A 15 3.65 -25.44 38.96
C GLY A 15 4.09 -26.24 37.74
N GLU A 16 3.92 -27.57 37.79
CA GLU A 16 4.04 -28.44 36.61
C GLU A 16 3.03 -28.02 35.55
N THR A 17 3.51 -27.36 34.51
CA THR A 17 2.69 -27.03 33.34
C THR A 17 2.92 -28.12 32.29
N SER A 18 1.97 -29.06 32.19
CA SER A 18 1.94 -30.07 31.14
C SER A 18 1.60 -29.42 29.80
N ILE A 19 2.60 -29.23 28.95
CA ILE A 19 2.42 -28.78 27.57
C ILE A 19 2.03 -29.96 26.68
N THR A 20 0.73 -30.18 26.52
CA THR A 20 0.18 -31.03 25.44
C THR A 20 0.37 -30.33 24.10
N SER A 21 1.36 -30.77 23.33
CA SER A 21 1.60 -30.30 21.97
C SER A 21 0.52 -30.84 21.03
N THR A 22 -0.47 -30.00 20.70
CA THR A 22 -1.45 -30.27 19.64
C THR A 22 -0.92 -29.75 18.31
N SER A 23 -0.57 -30.66 17.40
CA SER A 23 -0.20 -30.31 16.02
C SER A 23 -1.45 -29.89 15.24
N ARG A 24 -1.55 -28.60 14.89
CA ARG A 24 -2.61 -28.09 14.01
C ARG A 24 -2.17 -28.30 12.55
N ALA A 25 -2.90 -29.15 11.82
CA ALA A 25 -2.74 -29.28 10.38
C ALA A 25 -3.19 -27.99 9.68
N ASN A 26 -2.33 -27.41 8.85
CA ASN A 26 -2.63 -26.21 8.06
C ASN A 26 -3.45 -26.59 6.82
N ALA A 27 -4.78 -26.43 6.89
CA ALA A 27 -5.63 -26.41 5.70
C ALA A 27 -5.51 -25.05 4.99
N PRO A 28 -5.47 -24.99 3.64
CA PRO A 28 -5.47 -23.75 2.89
C PRO A 28 -6.68 -22.90 3.28
N GLN A 29 -6.43 -21.68 3.78
CA GLN A 29 -7.51 -20.74 4.10
C GLN A 29 -8.16 -20.27 2.78
N PRO A 30 -9.50 -20.21 2.69
CA PRO A 30 -10.17 -19.62 1.54
C PRO A 30 -9.74 -18.15 1.40
N MET A 31 -9.15 -17.79 0.26
CA MET A 31 -8.88 -16.38 -0.04
C MET A 31 -10.22 -15.65 -0.13
N ALA A 32 -10.41 -14.63 0.70
CA ALA A 32 -11.61 -13.80 0.65
C ALA A 32 -11.74 -13.19 -0.77
N PRO A 33 -12.97 -13.08 -1.33
CA PRO A 33 -13.18 -12.41 -2.60
C PRO A 33 -12.54 -11.02 -2.56
N MET A 34 -11.71 -10.71 -3.54
CA MET A 34 -11.10 -9.39 -3.69
C MET A 34 -12.23 -8.37 -3.93
N GLU A 35 -12.63 -7.65 -2.88
CA GLU A 35 -13.64 -6.60 -2.99
C GLU A 35 -13.19 -5.59 -4.04
N LYS A 36 -13.92 -5.53 -5.15
CA LYS A 36 -13.70 -4.49 -6.16
C LYS A 36 -13.94 -3.14 -5.50
N PRO A 37 -13.04 -2.14 -5.65
CA PRO A 37 -13.25 -0.82 -5.08
C PRO A 37 -14.62 -0.28 -5.51
N ARG A 38 -15.45 0.18 -4.57
CA ARG A 38 -16.72 0.86 -4.88
C ARG A 38 -16.46 1.96 -5.91
N LYS A 39 -17.29 2.03 -6.96
CA LYS A 39 -17.23 3.10 -7.95
C LYS A 39 -17.73 4.41 -7.31
N PHE A 40 -16.97 5.50 -7.40
CA PHE A 40 -17.26 6.76 -6.68
C PHE A 40 -18.02 7.77 -7.54
N THR A 41 -19.05 8.40 -6.97
CA THR A 41 -19.74 9.56 -7.56
C THR A 41 -18.94 10.84 -7.31
N VAL A 42 -19.13 11.84 -8.17
CA VAL A 42 -18.43 13.14 -8.15
C VAL A 42 -18.56 13.88 -6.80
N ILE A 43 -19.61 13.62 -6.02
CA ILE A 43 -19.90 14.30 -4.74
C ILE A 43 -18.92 13.86 -3.62
N ASP A 44 -18.45 12.61 -3.64
CA ASP A 44 -17.52 12.08 -2.65
C ASP A 44 -16.05 12.15 -3.12
N PHE A 45 -15.74 12.93 -4.15
CA PHE A 45 -14.43 12.89 -4.82
C PHE A 45 -13.26 13.23 -3.88
N LYS A 46 -13.41 14.20 -2.97
CA LYS A 46 -12.38 14.53 -1.98
C LYS A 46 -12.08 13.35 -1.05
N ARG A 47 -13.12 12.62 -0.61
CA ARG A 47 -12.99 11.42 0.21
C ARG A 47 -12.40 10.26 -0.58
N TRP A 48 -12.78 10.12 -1.84
CA TRP A 48 -12.18 9.15 -2.77
C TRP A 48 -10.68 9.42 -2.97
N GLN A 49 -10.29 10.65 -3.29
CA GLN A 49 -8.89 11.04 -3.49
C GLN A 49 -8.04 10.72 -2.26
N GLN A 50 -8.54 11.01 -1.06
CA GLN A 50 -7.85 10.66 0.19
C GLN A 50 -7.70 9.15 0.36
N LYS A 51 -8.76 8.36 0.13
CA LYS A 51 -8.70 6.89 0.19
C LYS A 51 -7.75 6.32 -0.87
N MET A 52 -7.76 6.87 -2.08
CA MET A 52 -6.89 6.45 -3.17
C MET A 52 -5.43 6.77 -2.87
N PHE A 53 -5.15 7.95 -2.30
CA PHE A 53 -3.80 8.30 -1.84
C PHE A 53 -3.30 7.30 -0.79
N PHE A 54 -4.11 7.01 0.22
CA PHE A 54 -3.75 6.01 1.25
C PHE A 54 -3.51 4.63 0.64
N TYR A 55 -4.39 4.18 -0.26
CA TYR A 55 -4.26 2.89 -0.94
C TYR A 55 -2.96 2.78 -1.73
N LEU A 56 -2.60 3.81 -2.52
CA LEU A 56 -1.34 3.83 -3.26
C LEU A 56 -0.12 3.87 -2.35
N THR A 57 -0.21 4.52 -1.18
CA THR A 57 0.86 4.49 -0.17
C THR A 57 1.08 3.08 0.36
N THR A 58 0.00 2.34 0.66
CA THR A 58 0.12 0.94 1.12
C THR A 58 0.74 0.01 0.07
N LEU A 59 0.58 0.35 -1.21
CA LEU A 59 1.18 -0.37 -2.34
C LEU A 59 2.58 0.13 -2.71
N CYS A 60 3.14 1.11 -1.99
CA CYS A 60 4.40 1.79 -2.35
C CYS A 60 4.40 2.43 -3.75
N LEU A 61 3.22 2.80 -4.26
CA LEU A 61 3.02 3.40 -5.58
C LEU A 61 2.75 4.91 -5.53
N GLN A 62 2.63 5.50 -4.33
CA GLN A 62 2.29 6.91 -4.16
C GLN A 62 3.27 7.85 -4.88
N ARG A 63 4.58 7.56 -4.86
CA ARG A 63 5.62 8.40 -5.50
C ARG A 63 5.39 8.64 -6.99
N PHE A 64 4.84 7.65 -7.70
CA PHE A 64 4.58 7.72 -9.15
C PHE A 64 3.45 8.70 -9.52
N THR A 65 2.75 9.23 -8.51
CA THR A 65 1.71 10.24 -8.70
C THR A 65 2.22 11.68 -8.51
N SER A 66 3.49 11.85 -8.14
CA SER A 66 4.13 13.15 -7.89
C SER A 66 5.48 13.32 -8.60
N GLU A 67 6.26 12.26 -8.70
CA GLU A 67 7.60 12.26 -9.28
C GLU A 67 7.58 11.99 -10.79
N ASP A 68 8.59 12.53 -11.48
CA ASP A 68 8.87 12.21 -12.87
C ASP A 68 9.75 10.95 -12.99
N ALA A 69 9.91 10.44 -14.21
CA ALA A 69 10.79 9.31 -14.44
C ALA A 69 12.22 9.62 -13.95
N PRO A 70 12.91 8.62 -13.35
CA PRO A 70 14.22 8.83 -12.79
C PRO A 70 15.22 9.22 -13.88
N GLU A 71 16.00 10.26 -13.62
CA GLU A 71 17.19 10.58 -14.40
C GLU A 71 18.29 9.60 -14.01
N VAL A 72 18.80 8.85 -14.98
CA VAL A 72 19.83 7.83 -14.73
C VAL A 72 21.21 8.50 -14.80
N PRO A 73 22.07 8.36 -13.77
CA PRO A 73 23.38 9.01 -13.75
C PRO A 73 24.31 8.60 -14.91
N GLU A 74 25.12 9.54 -15.37
CA GLU A 74 26.21 9.25 -16.30
C GLU A 74 27.24 8.33 -15.62
N GLY A 75 27.44 7.13 -16.20
CA GLY A 75 28.27 6.06 -15.62
C GLY A 75 27.50 4.80 -15.25
N THR A 76 26.16 4.85 -15.25
CA THR A 76 25.32 3.66 -15.07
C THR A 76 25.47 2.71 -16.27
N SER A 77 25.60 1.40 -16.04
CA SER A 77 25.73 0.46 -17.16
C SER A 77 24.44 0.44 -18.00
N LYS A 78 24.56 0.13 -19.30
CA LYS A 78 23.38 0.01 -20.20
C LYS A 78 22.31 -0.94 -19.65
N LYS A 79 22.74 -2.03 -19.00
CA LYS A 79 21.84 -3.01 -18.38
C LYS A 79 21.09 -2.43 -17.19
N GLU A 80 21.80 -1.78 -16.27
CA GLU A 80 21.18 -1.14 -15.11
C GLU A 80 20.24 -0.01 -15.52
N HIS A 81 20.66 0.83 -16.48
CA HIS A 81 19.81 1.87 -17.06
C HIS A 81 18.50 1.28 -17.59
N PHE A 82 18.58 0.21 -18.39
CA PHE A 82 17.40 -0.48 -18.91
C PHE A 82 16.50 -1.00 -17.77
N MET A 83 17.08 -1.65 -16.76
CA MET A 83 16.29 -2.17 -15.62
C MET A 83 15.58 -1.06 -14.84
N ILE A 84 16.25 0.07 -14.59
CA ILE A 84 15.66 1.22 -13.87
C ILE A 84 14.47 1.78 -14.66
N VAL A 85 14.65 2.00 -15.96
CA VAL A 85 13.61 2.55 -16.83
C VAL A 85 12.41 1.60 -16.95
N GLU A 86 12.64 0.31 -17.16
CA GLU A 86 11.55 -0.65 -17.28
C GLU A 86 10.80 -0.89 -15.97
N ALA A 87 11.53 -0.95 -14.84
CA ALA A 87 10.90 -1.01 -13.52
C ALA A 87 10.03 0.22 -13.26
N TRP A 88 10.51 1.42 -13.58
CA TRP A 88 9.73 2.64 -13.46
C TRP A 88 8.47 2.61 -14.33
N LYS A 89 8.61 2.26 -15.62
CA LYS A 89 7.46 2.16 -16.55
C LYS A 89 6.41 1.18 -16.04
N HIS A 90 6.84 0.01 -15.55
CA HIS A 90 5.95 -1.00 -15.01
C HIS A 90 5.19 -0.48 -13.79
N SER A 91 5.88 0.12 -12.81
CA SER A 91 5.23 0.67 -11.62
C SER A 91 4.32 1.87 -11.93
N ASN A 92 4.71 2.76 -12.83
CA ASN A 92 3.86 3.85 -13.31
C ASN A 92 2.61 3.31 -14.02
N PHE A 93 2.75 2.25 -14.83
CA PHE A 93 1.61 1.56 -15.45
C PHE A 93 0.67 0.99 -14.39
N LEU A 94 1.18 0.27 -13.39
CA LEU A 94 0.35 -0.26 -12.30
C LEU A 94 -0.37 0.84 -11.53
N CYS A 95 0.35 1.88 -11.13
CA CYS A 95 -0.21 3.03 -10.41
C CYS A 95 -1.36 3.68 -11.21
N ARG A 96 -1.14 3.93 -12.51
CA ARG A 96 -2.17 4.47 -13.40
C ARG A 96 -3.41 3.57 -13.46
N ASN A 97 -3.22 2.25 -13.60
CA ASN A 97 -4.34 1.31 -13.66
C ASN A 97 -5.12 1.21 -12.34
N TYR A 98 -4.46 1.28 -11.18
CA TYR A 98 -5.17 1.32 -9.89
C TYR A 98 -6.03 2.56 -9.75
N ILE A 99 -5.53 3.73 -10.17
CA ILE A 99 -6.32 4.96 -10.17
C ILE A 99 -7.51 4.82 -11.14
N LEU A 100 -7.25 4.39 -12.38
CA LEU A 100 -8.29 4.25 -13.40
C LEU A 100 -9.38 3.27 -12.98
N THR A 101 -9.03 2.08 -12.48
CA THR A 101 -10.00 1.04 -12.08
C THR A 101 -10.88 1.45 -10.91
N ALA A 102 -10.49 2.47 -10.14
CA ALA A 102 -11.28 3.03 -9.05
C ALA A 102 -12.21 4.18 -9.48
N LEU A 103 -12.13 4.61 -10.74
CA LEU A 103 -13.03 5.60 -11.33
C LEU A 103 -14.36 4.96 -11.78
N GLN A 104 -15.38 5.80 -11.95
CA GLN A 104 -16.59 5.42 -12.70
C GLN A 104 -16.27 5.24 -14.19
N ASP A 105 -17.09 4.46 -14.89
CA ASP A 105 -16.83 4.05 -16.28
C ASP A 105 -16.74 5.28 -17.22
N ASP A 106 -17.57 6.30 -17.01
CA ASP A 106 -17.53 7.54 -17.79
C ASP A 106 -16.20 8.29 -17.62
N LEU A 107 -15.71 8.37 -16.38
CA LEU A 107 -14.42 8.99 -16.07
C LEU A 107 -13.26 8.12 -16.55
N TYR A 108 -13.37 6.80 -16.43
CA TYR A 108 -12.37 5.86 -16.94
C TYR A 108 -12.11 6.09 -18.42
N ASN A 109 -13.18 6.17 -19.23
CA ASN A 109 -13.05 6.36 -20.68
C ASN A 109 -12.34 7.67 -21.03
N VAL A 110 -12.71 8.76 -20.36
CA VAL A 110 -12.08 10.09 -20.54
C VAL A 110 -10.59 10.07 -20.18
N TYR A 111 -10.23 9.36 -19.11
CA TYR A 111 -8.86 9.37 -18.57
C TYR A 111 -7.98 8.21 -19.04
N SER A 112 -8.53 7.22 -19.73
CA SER A 112 -7.83 6.02 -20.18
C SER A 112 -6.62 6.32 -21.07
N GLY A 113 -6.66 7.42 -21.82
CA GLY A 113 -5.57 7.88 -22.69
C GLY A 113 -4.42 8.60 -22.00
N THR A 114 -4.48 8.81 -20.68
CA THR A 114 -3.39 9.48 -19.93
C THR A 114 -2.10 8.65 -19.95
N LYS A 115 -0.95 9.30 -20.16
CA LYS A 115 0.31 8.57 -20.36
C LYS A 115 0.93 8.17 -19.03
N THR A 116 0.86 9.04 -18.02
CA THR A 116 1.49 8.80 -16.71
C THR A 116 0.49 8.89 -15.56
N SER A 117 0.80 8.21 -14.44
CA SER A 117 0.00 8.34 -13.22
C SER A 117 0.05 9.75 -12.63
N LYS A 118 1.15 10.48 -12.85
CA LYS A 118 1.31 11.89 -12.46
C LYS A 118 0.37 12.80 -13.26
N GLU A 119 0.35 12.67 -14.58
CA GLU A 119 -0.60 13.41 -15.44
C GLU A 119 -2.05 13.11 -15.03
N LEU A 120 -2.38 11.83 -14.86
CA LEU A 120 -3.70 11.40 -14.44
C LEU A 120 -4.12 12.07 -13.13
N ARG A 121 -3.28 12.00 -12.10
CA ARG A 121 -3.55 12.69 -10.82
C ARG A 121 -3.72 14.20 -10.99
N GLY A 122 -2.89 14.84 -11.82
CA GLY A 122 -3.01 16.26 -12.10
C GLY A 122 -4.33 16.64 -12.77
N THR A 123 -4.80 15.86 -13.75
CA THR A 123 -6.10 16.10 -14.41
C THR A 123 -7.28 15.92 -13.45
N ILE A 124 -7.21 14.90 -12.60
CA ILE A 124 -8.15 14.61 -11.53
C ILE A 124 -8.28 15.78 -10.55
N THR A 125 -7.16 16.34 -10.09
CA THR A 125 -7.17 17.49 -9.15
C THR A 125 -7.73 18.75 -9.81
N LYS A 126 -7.45 19.01 -11.09
CA LYS A 126 -7.98 20.20 -11.80
C LYS A 126 -9.50 20.22 -11.93
N ILE A 127 -10.15 19.05 -11.99
CA ILE A 127 -11.62 18.98 -11.97
C ILE A 127 -12.16 19.42 -10.61
N GLN A 128 -11.49 19.00 -9.54
CA GLN A 128 -11.87 19.36 -8.17
C GLN A 128 -11.86 20.89 -7.98
N ASP A 129 -10.83 21.58 -8.48
CA ASP A 129 -10.73 23.04 -8.36
C ASP A 129 -11.80 23.77 -9.18
N ARG A 130 -12.17 23.24 -10.35
CA ARG A 130 -13.26 23.81 -11.18
C ARG A 130 -14.66 23.56 -10.61
N GLY A 131 -14.86 22.45 -9.88
CA GLY A 131 -16.13 22.13 -9.24
C GLY A 131 -16.39 22.87 -7.92
N CYS A 132 -15.36 23.48 -7.32
CA CYS A 132 -15.47 24.26 -6.08
C CYS A 132 -15.67 25.78 -6.30
N GLY A 133 -15.71 26.24 -7.54
CA GLY A 133 -16.01 27.64 -7.89
C GLY A 133 -17.43 27.80 -8.39
N ASN A 134 -18.42 27.71 -7.49
CA ASN A 134 -19.80 28.19 -7.68
C ASN A 134 -20.31 28.71 -6.35
#